data_AF-A0A522E451-F1
#
_entry.id   AF-A0A522E451-F1
#
_cell.length_a   1.000
_cell.length_b   1.000
_cell.length_c   1.000
_cell.angle_alpha   90.00
_cell.angle_beta   90.00
_cell.angle_gamma   90.00
#
_symmetry.space_group_name_H-M   'P 1'
#
loop_
_entity.id
_entity.type
_entity.pdbx_description
1 polymer ?
#
loop_
_entity_poly.entity_id
_entity_poly.type
_entity_poly.pdbx_seq_one_letter_code
_entity_poly.pdbx_strand_id
1 'polypeptide(L)'
;MSEEQGIAGKSSNLFRSFDIRHVKLKGATRLETAENYTILGIVFGVVLFIIGMGLTAVSTTGISALLTIVGSFVSFVSTVALILVWLVKEFKSE
;
A
#
# COMPACT_ATOMS: atom_id res chain seq x y z
N MET A 1 -19.05 22.26 27.52
CA MET A 1 -19.51 21.12 26.68
C MET A 1 -19.19 21.46 25.23
N SER A 2 -17.90 21.44 24.84
CA SER A 2 -17.40 21.97 23.55
C SER A 2 -16.11 21.29 23.06
N GLU A 3 -15.96 19.97 23.22
CA GLU A 3 -14.72 19.27 22.80
C GLU A 3 -14.90 18.04 21.88
N GLU A 4 -16.13 17.66 21.51
CA GLU A 4 -16.33 16.43 20.68
C GLU A 4 -16.35 16.65 19.16
N GLN A 5 -16.35 17.89 18.66
CA GLN A 5 -16.50 18.16 17.22
C GLN A 5 -15.17 18.12 16.44
N GLY A 6 -14.02 18.00 17.14
CA GLY A 6 -12.68 18.08 16.53
C GLY A 6 -12.16 16.79 15.89
N ILE A 7 -12.76 15.62 16.18
CA ILE A 7 -12.26 14.31 15.72
C ILE A 7 -12.92 13.87 14.41
N ALA A 8 -14.15 14.30 14.13
CA ALA A 8 -14.89 13.89 12.92
C ALA A 8 -14.34 14.51 11.62
N GLY A 9 -13.76 15.72 11.67
CA GLY A 9 -13.23 16.42 10.49
C GLY A 9 -11.84 15.97 10.03
N LYS A 10 -11.08 15.28 10.89
CA LYS A 10 -9.72 14.81 10.56
C LYS A 10 -9.73 13.45 9.84
N SER A 11 -10.79 12.66 10.05
CA SER A 11 -10.93 11.33 9.44
C SER A 11 -11.33 11.39 7.95
N SER A 12 -12.12 12.39 7.55
CA SER A 12 -12.55 12.54 6.14
C SER A 12 -11.42 12.91 5.18
N ASN A 13 -10.38 13.60 5.66
CA ASN A 13 -9.19 13.91 4.88
C ASN A 13 -8.22 12.71 4.75
N LEU A 14 -8.26 11.76 5.69
CA LEU A 14 -7.45 10.55 5.65
C LEU A 14 -7.93 9.59 4.56
N PHE A 15 -9.25 9.49 4.34
CA PHE A 15 -9.84 8.67 3.27
C PHE A 15 -9.71 9.28 1.88
N ARG A 16 -9.48 10.60 1.77
CA ARG A 16 -9.32 11.27 0.46
C ARG A 16 -7.99 10.95 -0.23
N SER A 17 -6.99 10.44 0.52
CA SER A 17 -5.75 9.88 -0.04
C SER A 17 -5.94 8.49 -0.66
N PHE A 18 -7.09 7.85 -0.46
CA PHE A 18 -7.42 6.52 -0.95
C PHE A 18 -8.37 6.57 -2.17
N ASP A 19 -8.28 7.61 -3.00
CA ASP A 19 -8.99 7.63 -4.28
C ASP A 19 -8.29 6.73 -5.33
N ILE A 20 -8.52 5.42 -5.21
CA ILE A 20 -8.03 4.37 -6.13
C ILE A 20 -8.95 4.27 -7.37
N ARG A 21 -9.97 5.13 -7.53
CA ARG A 21 -11.00 4.93 -8.58
C ARG A 21 -10.62 5.42 -9.97
N HIS A 22 -9.47 6.08 -10.13
CA HIS A 22 -8.93 6.50 -11.42
C HIS A 22 -7.66 5.75 -11.86
N VAL A 23 -7.44 4.52 -11.38
CA VAL A 23 -6.31 3.70 -11.85
C VAL A 23 -6.61 3.14 -13.24
N LYS A 24 -6.27 3.91 -14.28
CA LYS A 24 -5.94 3.32 -15.58
C LYS A 24 -4.71 2.42 -15.35
N LEU A 25 -4.94 1.11 -15.24
CA LEU A 25 -3.87 0.10 -15.15
C LEU A 25 -2.89 0.14 -16.34
N LYS A 26 -3.27 0.82 -17.42
CA LYS A 26 -2.44 1.09 -18.59
C LYS A 26 -1.99 2.56 -18.54
N GLY A 27 -0.77 2.80 -18.05
CA GLY A 27 -0.11 4.09 -18.18
C GLY A 27 0.12 4.43 -19.66
N ALA A 28 0.27 5.72 -19.99
CA ALA A 28 0.61 6.15 -21.34
C ALA A 28 2.00 5.62 -21.77
N THR A 29 2.86 5.34 -20.80
CA THR A 29 4.19 4.73 -21.00
C THR A 29 4.40 3.47 -20.15
N ARG A 30 5.38 2.66 -20.54
CA ARG A 30 5.76 1.42 -19.81
C ARG A 30 6.19 1.69 -18.36
N LEU A 31 6.76 2.86 -18.07
CA LEU A 31 7.21 3.24 -16.72
C LEU A 31 6.02 3.53 -15.79
N GLU A 32 5.00 4.26 -16.27
CA GLU A 32 3.78 4.51 -15.50
C GLU A 32 2.99 3.22 -15.21
N THR A 33 3.03 2.26 -16.15
CA THR A 33 2.41 0.95 -15.93
C THR A 33 3.13 0.16 -14.84
N ALA A 34 4.47 0.25 -14.77
CA ALA A 34 5.27 -0.36 -13.73
C ALA A 34 5.02 0.29 -12.36
N GLU A 35 4.96 1.63 -12.29
CA GLU A 35 4.55 2.36 -11.07
C GLU A 35 3.21 1.84 -10.54
N ASN A 36 2.18 1.81 -11.37
CA ASN A 36 0.83 1.39 -10.95
C ASN A 36 0.78 -0.05 -10.42
N TYR A 37 1.47 -0.99 -11.09
CA TYR A 37 1.56 -2.36 -10.61
C TYR A 37 2.27 -2.45 -9.26
N THR A 38 3.28 -1.62 -9.06
CA THR A 38 4.09 -1.63 -7.85
C THR A 38 3.30 -1.04 -6.67
N ILE A 39 2.54 0.03 -6.88
CA ILE A 39 1.62 0.59 -5.89
C ILE A 39 0.54 -0.43 -5.51
N LEU A 40 -0.03 -1.14 -6.49
CA LEU A 40 -0.98 -2.22 -6.22
C LEU A 40 -0.34 -3.35 -5.40
N GLY A 41 0.91 -3.70 -5.69
CA GLY A 41 1.68 -4.67 -4.91
C GLY A 41 1.87 -4.24 -3.44
N ILE A 42 2.14 -2.96 -3.20
CA ILE A 42 2.22 -2.40 -1.83
C ILE A 42 0.88 -2.53 -1.13
N VAL A 43 -0.21 -2.05 -1.76
CA VAL A 43 -1.56 -2.09 -1.16
C VAL A 43 -1.97 -3.54 -0.84
N PHE A 44 -1.74 -4.46 -1.77
CA PHE A 44 -2.03 -5.87 -1.58
C PHE A 44 -1.20 -6.50 -0.45
N GLY A 45 0.10 -6.20 -0.40
CA GLY A 45 1.00 -6.65 0.67
C GLY A 45 0.57 -6.15 2.06
N VAL A 46 0.19 -4.87 2.15
CA VAL A 46 -0.31 -4.26 3.40
C VAL A 46 -1.62 -4.89 3.84
N VAL A 47 -2.56 -5.15 2.92
CA VAL A 47 -3.82 -5.84 3.24
C VAL A 47 -3.54 -7.24 3.78
N LEU A 48 -2.68 -8.02 3.12
CA LEU A 48 -2.28 -9.34 3.61
C LEU A 48 -1.59 -9.29 4.97
N PHE A 49 -0.74 -8.28 5.20
CA PHE A 49 -0.05 -8.06 6.47
C PHE A 49 -1.04 -7.77 7.60
N ILE A 50 -2.00 -6.86 7.39
CA ILE A 50 -3.02 -6.51 8.39
C ILE A 50 -3.89 -7.74 8.71
N ILE A 51 -4.28 -8.51 7.69
CA ILE A 51 -5.04 -9.75 7.88
C ILE A 51 -4.21 -10.77 8.69
N GLY A 52 -2.95 -10.98 8.33
CA GLY A 52 -2.06 -11.90 9.04
C GLY A 52 -1.85 -11.51 10.52
N MET A 53 -1.63 -10.22 10.79
CA MET A 53 -1.52 -9.69 12.15
C MET A 53 -2.82 -9.88 12.93
N GLY A 54 -3.96 -9.54 12.33
CA GLY A 54 -5.28 -9.74 12.94
C GLY A 54 -5.57 -11.21 13.26
N LEU A 55 -5.21 -12.12 12.35
CA LEU A 55 -5.37 -13.56 12.57
C LEU A 55 -4.43 -14.08 13.66
N THR A 56 -3.21 -13.55 13.75
CA THR A 56 -2.23 -13.92 14.78
C THR A 56 -2.70 -13.48 16.18
N ALA A 57 -3.39 -12.33 16.27
CA ALA A 57 -3.95 -11.82 17.52
C ALA A 57 -5.11 -12.69 18.06
N VAL A 58 -5.86 -13.35 17.17
CA VAL A 58 -7.01 -14.20 17.54
C VAL A 58 -6.61 -15.68 17.66
N SER A 59 -5.62 -16.12 16.88
CA SER A 59 -5.17 -17.51 16.83
C SER A 59 -3.67 -17.59 16.57
N THR A 60 -2.93 -18.16 17.52
CA THR A 60 -1.47 -18.41 17.43
C THR A 60 -1.12 -19.59 16.50
N THR A 61 -1.90 -19.78 15.44
CA THR A 61 -1.60 -20.79 14.43
C THR A 61 -0.43 -20.30 13.59
N GLY A 62 0.54 -21.17 13.28
CA GLY A 62 1.74 -20.80 12.51
C GLY A 62 1.44 -20.22 11.12
N ILE A 63 0.27 -20.53 10.56
CA ILE A 63 -0.20 -20.01 9.27
C ILE A 63 -0.43 -18.49 9.33
N SER A 64 -0.92 -17.95 10.45
CA SER A 64 -1.15 -16.51 10.65
C SER A 64 0.17 -15.73 10.65
N ALA A 65 1.19 -16.28 11.31
CA ALA A 65 2.54 -15.72 11.32
C ALA A 65 3.16 -15.75 9.92
N LEU A 66 2.97 -16.85 9.18
CA LEU A 66 3.44 -16.97 7.80
C LEU A 66 2.79 -15.91 6.89
N LEU A 67 1.47 -15.69 6.99
CA LEU A 67 0.76 -14.65 6.24
C LEU A 67 1.33 -13.25 6.53
N THR A 68 1.65 -12.99 7.80
CA THR A 68 2.24 -11.71 8.22
C THR A 68 3.62 -11.50 7.60
N ILE A 69 4.47 -12.53 7.63
CA ILE A 69 5.82 -12.48 7.05
C ILE A 69 5.75 -12.31 5.53
N VAL A 70 4.85 -13.04 4.85
CA VAL A 70 4.68 -12.92 3.39
C VAL A 70 4.13 -11.54 3.02
N GLY A 71 3.14 -11.03 3.75
CA GLY A 71 2.57 -9.71 3.51
C GLY A 71 3.59 -8.59 3.65
N SER A 72 4.41 -8.62 4.72
CA SER A 72 5.47 -7.62 4.93
C SER A 72 6.56 -7.72 3.86
N PHE A 73 6.94 -8.93 3.46
CA PHE A 73 7.93 -9.14 2.40
C PHE A 73 7.45 -8.62 1.04
N VAL A 74 6.22 -8.91 0.65
CA VAL A 74 5.63 -8.41 -0.61
C VAL A 74 5.55 -6.89 -0.61
N SER A 75 5.11 -6.29 0.51
CA SER A 75 5.06 -4.83 0.63
C SER A 75 6.47 -4.21 0.55
N PHE A 76 7.47 -4.84 1.18
CA PHE A 76 8.84 -4.36 1.16
C PHE A 76 9.45 -4.40 -0.25
N VAL A 77 9.34 -5.55 -0.93
CA VAL A 77 9.85 -5.71 -2.31
C VAL A 77 9.16 -4.75 -3.25
N SER A 78 7.85 -4.55 -3.10
CA SER A 78 7.11 -3.59 -3.91
C SER A 78 7.61 -2.16 -3.66
N THR A 79 7.81 -1.75 -2.41
CA THR A 79 8.38 -0.42 -2.11
C THR A 79 9.78 -0.23 -2.72
N VAL A 80 10.66 -1.24 -2.63
CA VAL A 80 11.99 -1.19 -3.26
C VAL A 80 11.87 -1.05 -4.78
N ALA A 81 11.01 -1.84 -5.42
CA ALA A 81 10.75 -1.73 -6.85
C ALA A 81 10.22 -0.33 -7.24
N LEU A 82 9.37 0.27 -6.41
CA LEU A 82 8.82 1.60 -6.65
C LEU A 82 9.93 2.65 -6.64
N ILE A 83 10.81 2.58 -5.63
CA ILE A 83 11.98 3.46 -5.51
C ILE A 83 12.89 3.31 -6.74
N LEU A 84 13.13 2.08 -7.21
CA LEU A 84 13.94 1.85 -8.42
C LEU A 84 13.27 2.40 -9.68
N VAL A 85 11.97 2.24 -9.83
CA VAL A 85 11.23 2.81 -10.97
C VAL A 85 11.30 4.33 -10.95
N TRP A 86 11.16 4.96 -9.78
CA TRP A 86 11.34 6.40 -9.59
C TRP A 86 12.76 6.84 -9.93
N LEU A 87 13.76 6.11 -9.47
CA LEU A 87 15.17 6.41 -9.73
C LEU A 87 15.49 6.36 -11.24
N VAL A 88 15.02 5.32 -11.93
CA VAL A 88 15.18 5.20 -13.40
C VAL A 88 14.45 6.31 -14.14
N LYS A 89 13.27 6.70 -13.67
CA LYS A 89 12.47 7.78 -14.26
C LYS A 89 13.14 9.15 -14.09
N GLU A 90 13.77 9.39 -12.95
CA GLU A 90 14.59 10.58 -12.69
C GLU A 90 15.77 10.64 -13.68
N PHE A 91 16.58 9.58 -13.74
CA PHE A 91 17.75 9.53 -14.62
C PHE A 91 17.45 9.58 -16.13
N LYS A 92 16.22 9.24 -16.53
CA LYS A 92 15.79 9.26 -17.93
C LYS A 92 15.05 10.55 -18.31
N SER A 93 14.69 11.37 -17.33
CA SER A 93 14.05 12.67 -17.55
C SER A 93 15.07 13.82 -17.62
N GLU A 94 16.35 13.56 -17.31
CA GLU A 94 17.52 14.30 -17.80
C GLU A 94 17.94 13.81 -19.20
#